data_AF-A0A090RDG6-F1
#
_entry.id   AF-A0A090RDG6-F1
#
_cell.length_a   1.000
_cell.length_b   1.000
_cell.length_c   1.000
_cell.angle_alpha   90.00
_cell.angle_beta   90.00
_cell.angle_gamma   90.00
#
_symmetry.space_group_name_H-M   'P 1'
#
loop_
_entity.id
_entity.type
_entity.pdbx_description
1 polymer ?
#
loop_
_entity_poly.entity_id
_entity_poly.type
_entity_poly.pdbx_seq_one_letter_code
_entity_poly.pdbx_strand_id
1 'polypeptide(L)'
;MRLPKTARRGLYWLKNQHPEKPLGERLRLALQELGPVWIKFGQMMSTRRDLFPPHIADQLALLQDQVAPFDGKLAKQQMEAALGGPLETWFDDFDETPLASASIAQVHTATLRENGQEIVLKVIRPDILPVIQADIKLMYRMASLLAKMLPEARRLRPMEVVREYEKTLLDELNLMREAANGIQLRRNFEDNPMLYVPEVYTDLSRENLLVMERIYGIQVSDVEALIANGTDMKLLSENAVTIFFTQVFRDSFFHADMHPGNIFVARENPQNPQWIALDCGIVGT
;
A
#
# COMPACT_ATOMS: atom_id res chain seq x y z
N MET A 1 -15.88 6.23 -29.98
CA MET A 1 -16.01 7.63 -29.53
C MET A 1 -14.86 8.43 -30.15
N ARG A 2 -15.12 9.37 -31.07
CA ARG A 2 -14.06 10.11 -31.79
C ARG A 2 -13.67 11.35 -30.98
N LEU A 3 -12.45 11.38 -30.42
CA LEU A 3 -11.85 12.61 -29.92
C LEU A 3 -11.92 13.71 -31.01
N PRO A 4 -12.11 14.98 -30.63
CA PRO A 4 -12.07 16.10 -31.59
C PRO A 4 -10.76 16.05 -32.40
N LYS A 5 -10.87 16.11 -33.73
CA LYS A 5 -9.76 15.93 -34.69
C LYS A 5 -8.55 16.85 -34.41
N THR A 6 -8.78 17.97 -33.72
CA THR A 6 -7.77 18.96 -33.32
C THR A 6 -6.89 18.48 -32.17
N ALA A 7 -7.43 17.77 -31.18
CA ALA A 7 -6.64 17.18 -30.08
C ALA A 7 -5.66 16.10 -30.59
N ARG A 8 -6.10 15.35 -31.61
CA ARG A 8 -5.29 14.30 -32.26
C ARG A 8 -4.09 14.84 -33.05
N ARG A 9 -4.12 16.12 -33.46
CA ARG A 9 -3.00 16.79 -34.15
C ARG A 9 -1.96 17.35 -33.17
N GLY A 10 -2.35 17.77 -31.97
CA GLY A 10 -1.41 18.20 -30.92
C GLY A 10 -0.68 17.03 -30.24
N LEU A 11 -1.32 15.86 -30.17
CA LEU A 11 -0.75 14.61 -29.64
C LEU A 11 -0.13 13.69 -30.72
N TYR A 12 0.16 14.18 -31.92
CA TYR A 12 0.73 13.34 -33.00
C TYR A 12 2.05 12.64 -32.62
N TRP A 13 2.83 13.26 -31.73
CA TRP A 13 4.07 12.69 -31.18
C TRP A 13 3.85 11.67 -30.06
N LEU A 14 2.66 11.63 -29.45
CA LEU A 14 2.26 10.61 -28.49
C LEU A 14 1.80 9.38 -29.27
N LYS A 15 2.77 8.66 -29.82
CA LYS A 15 2.55 7.40 -30.54
C LYS A 15 2.06 6.38 -29.51
N ASN A 16 0.90 5.79 -29.76
CA ASN A 16 0.45 4.65 -28.97
C ASN A 16 1.46 3.51 -29.16
N GLN A 17 2.25 3.20 -28.14
CA GLN A 17 3.30 2.19 -28.21
C GLN A 17 2.74 0.76 -28.27
N HIS A 18 1.48 0.59 -27.86
CA HIS A 18 0.80 -0.71 -27.79
C HIS A 18 -0.58 -0.70 -28.47
N PRO A 19 -0.68 -0.43 -29.79
CA PRO A 19 -1.97 -0.42 -30.51
C PRO A 19 -2.70 -1.76 -30.54
N GLU A 20 -1.97 -2.86 -30.39
CA GLU A 20 -2.46 -4.24 -30.39
C GLU A 20 -3.11 -4.65 -29.07
N LYS A 21 -2.81 -3.97 -27.97
CA LYS A 21 -3.29 -4.33 -26.63
C LYS A 21 -4.69 -3.74 -26.35
N PRO A 22 -5.55 -4.44 -25.57
CA PRO A 22 -6.81 -3.89 -25.10
C PRO A 22 -6.63 -2.59 -24.30
N LEU A 23 -7.68 -1.77 -24.24
CA LEU A 23 -7.62 -0.45 -23.58
C LEU A 23 -7.18 -0.51 -22.11
N GLY A 24 -7.70 -1.47 -21.33
CA GLY A 24 -7.33 -1.64 -19.92
C GLY A 24 -5.85 -1.96 -19.73
N GLU A 25 -5.30 -2.85 -20.55
CA GLU A 25 -3.88 -3.22 -20.48
C GLU A 25 -2.98 -2.04 -20.87
N ARG A 26 -3.37 -1.28 -21.90
CA ARG A 26 -2.66 -0.06 -22.30
C ARG A 26 -2.65 1.00 -21.20
N LEU A 27 -3.77 1.16 -20.50
CA LEU A 27 -3.87 2.09 -19.37
C LEU A 27 -2.96 1.63 -18.23
N ARG A 28 -2.98 0.34 -17.87
CA ARG A 28 -2.10 -0.23 -16.86
C ARG A 28 -0.62 0.05 -17.17
N LEU A 29 -0.17 -0.26 -18.40
CA LEU A 29 1.20 -0.03 -18.83
C LEU A 29 1.59 1.46 -18.77
N ALA A 30 0.69 2.35 -19.18
CA ALA A 30 0.94 3.79 -19.09
C ALA A 30 1.08 4.27 -17.63
N LEU A 31 0.27 3.75 -16.71
CA LEU A 31 0.39 4.08 -15.28
C LEU A 31 1.71 3.54 -14.69
N GLN A 32 2.16 2.35 -15.12
CA GLN A 32 3.46 1.79 -14.71
C GLN A 32 4.62 2.65 -15.22
N GLU A 33 4.55 3.13 -16.47
CA GLU A 33 5.58 4.00 -17.07
C GLU A 33 5.65 5.38 -16.40
N LEU A 34 4.51 5.91 -15.97
CA LEU A 34 4.43 7.19 -15.24
C LEU A 34 4.97 7.08 -13.80
N GLY A 35 5.09 5.87 -13.26
CA GLY A 35 5.79 5.61 -12.00
C GLY A 35 4.88 5.46 -10.78
N PRO A 36 5.47 5.47 -9.57
CA PRO A 36 4.84 4.94 -8.35
C PRO A 36 3.52 5.64 -7.96
N VAL A 37 3.46 6.97 -8.10
CA VAL A 37 2.25 7.75 -7.80
C VAL A 37 1.08 7.35 -8.70
N TRP A 38 1.35 7.03 -9.97
CA TRP A 38 0.31 6.64 -10.93
C TRP A 38 -0.11 5.18 -10.79
N ILE A 39 0.81 4.30 -10.39
CA ILE A 39 0.52 2.92 -9.99
C ILE A 39 -0.47 2.93 -8.82
N LYS A 40 -0.17 3.67 -7.76
CA LYS A 40 -1.02 3.75 -6.57
C LYS A 40 -2.36 4.42 -6.83
N PHE A 41 -2.39 5.45 -7.67
CA PHE A 41 -3.64 6.00 -8.19
C PHE A 41 -4.47 4.95 -8.92
N GLY A 42 -3.86 4.16 -9.81
CA GLY A 42 -4.53 3.09 -10.54
C GLY A 42 -5.12 2.02 -9.60
N GLN A 43 -4.39 1.63 -8.55
CA GLN A 43 -4.88 0.71 -7.53
C GLN A 43 -6.12 1.26 -6.81
N MET A 44 -6.06 2.51 -6.35
CA MET A 44 -7.21 3.18 -5.72
C MET A 44 -8.42 3.22 -6.67
N MET A 45 -8.20 3.50 -7.95
CA MET A 45 -9.25 3.49 -8.98
C MET A 45 -9.79 2.09 -9.30
N SER A 46 -9.01 1.02 -9.07
CA SER A 46 -9.43 -0.37 -9.33
C SER A 46 -10.52 -0.85 -8.37
N THR A 47 -10.56 -0.29 -7.16
CA THR A 47 -11.59 -0.57 -6.16
C THR A 47 -12.92 0.10 -6.51
N ARG A 48 -12.86 1.19 -7.30
CA ARG A 48 -14.02 1.94 -7.81
C ARG A 48 -14.57 1.33 -9.10
N ARG A 49 -15.03 0.08 -9.01
CA ARG A 49 -15.67 -0.65 -10.12
C ARG A 49 -16.94 0.01 -10.67
N ASP A 50 -17.54 0.93 -9.90
CA ASP A 50 -18.63 1.79 -10.35
C ASP A 50 -18.19 2.81 -11.41
N LEU A 51 -16.91 3.16 -11.45
CA LEU A 51 -16.36 4.18 -12.35
C LEU A 51 -15.82 3.62 -13.67
N PHE A 52 -15.50 2.32 -13.72
CA PHE A 52 -14.87 1.69 -14.88
C PHE A 52 -15.56 0.39 -15.31
N PRO A 53 -15.59 0.10 -16.62
CA PRO A 53 -15.94 -1.23 -17.11
C PRO A 53 -15.02 -2.32 -16.48
N PRO A 54 -15.51 -3.56 -16.26
CA PRO A 54 -14.75 -4.62 -15.61
C PRO A 54 -13.37 -4.86 -16.22
N HIS A 55 -13.27 -4.91 -17.55
CA HIS A 55 -12.00 -5.13 -18.26
C HIS A 55 -10.92 -4.05 -18.01
N ILE A 56 -11.28 -2.86 -17.52
CA ILE A 56 -10.32 -1.83 -17.09
C ILE A 56 -9.99 -2.03 -15.61
N ALA A 57 -11.01 -2.18 -14.76
CA ALA A 57 -10.80 -2.37 -13.32
C ALA A 57 -9.95 -3.61 -13.02
N ASP A 58 -10.19 -4.72 -13.71
CA ASP A 58 -9.41 -5.95 -13.59
C ASP A 58 -7.94 -5.73 -13.97
N GLN A 59 -7.65 -4.89 -14.98
CA GLN A 59 -6.27 -4.57 -15.36
C GLN A 59 -5.59 -3.63 -14.37
N LEU A 60 -6.34 -2.67 -13.81
CA LEU A 60 -5.82 -1.79 -12.75
C LEU A 60 -5.54 -2.56 -11.45
N ALA A 61 -6.33 -3.60 -11.13
CA ALA A 61 -6.07 -4.48 -9.98
C ALA A 61 -4.78 -5.30 -10.12
N LEU A 62 -4.23 -5.43 -11.33
CA LEU A 62 -2.93 -6.07 -11.55
C LEU A 62 -1.74 -5.14 -11.29
N LEU A 63 -1.98 -3.85 -11.01
CA LEU A 63 -0.92 -2.94 -10.61
C LEU A 63 -0.37 -3.37 -9.25
N GLN A 64 0.89 -3.76 -9.23
CA GLN A 64 1.62 -4.08 -8.00
C GLN A 64 2.38 -2.84 -7.55
N ASP A 65 2.40 -2.58 -6.25
CA ASP A 65 3.11 -1.43 -5.67
C ASP A 65 4.62 -1.68 -5.53
N GLN A 66 5.12 -2.80 -6.06
CA GLN A 66 6.52 -3.15 -6.01
C GLN A 66 7.32 -2.35 -7.03
N VAL A 67 8.30 -1.62 -6.52
CA VAL A 67 9.20 -0.78 -7.29
C VAL A 67 10.63 -1.07 -6.87
N ALA A 68 11.60 -0.69 -7.70
CA ALA A 68 13.00 -0.94 -7.38
C ALA A 68 13.39 -0.27 -6.03
N PRO A 69 14.15 -0.96 -5.17
CA PRO A 69 14.65 -0.35 -3.94
C PRO A 69 15.60 0.80 -4.26
N PHE A 70 15.65 1.76 -3.34
CA PHE A 70 16.72 2.76 -3.35
C PHE A 70 17.91 2.26 -2.54
N ASP A 71 19.03 2.98 -2.61
CA ASP A 71 20.27 2.58 -1.94
C ASP A 71 20.06 2.35 -0.43
N GLY A 72 20.39 1.14 0.04
CA GLY A 72 20.29 0.74 1.43
C GLY A 72 21.16 1.57 2.38
N LYS A 73 22.28 2.12 1.88
CA LYS A 73 23.12 3.04 2.66
C LYS A 73 22.42 4.37 2.90
N LEU A 74 21.70 4.87 1.91
CA LEU A 74 20.89 6.07 2.05
C LEU A 74 19.72 5.82 3.01
N ALA A 75 19.11 4.64 2.95
CA ALA A 75 18.08 4.23 3.90
C ALA A 75 18.61 4.22 5.34
N LYS A 76 19.76 3.59 5.56
CA LYS A 76 20.45 3.59 6.87
C LYS A 76 20.69 5.01 7.38
N GLN A 77 21.26 5.89 6.56
CA GLN A 77 21.50 7.29 6.92
C GLN A 77 20.22 8.04 7.31
N GLN A 78 19.11 7.80 6.61
CA GLN A 78 17.83 8.42 6.95
C GLN A 78 17.28 7.90 8.28
N MET A 79 17.41 6.61 8.56
CA MET A 79 16.99 6.02 9.83
C MET A 79 17.84 6.54 10.98
N GLU A 80 19.16 6.63 10.81
CA GLU A 80 20.08 7.21 11.79
C GLU A 80 19.74 8.68 12.10
N ALA A 81 19.44 9.46 11.05
CA ALA A 81 19.01 10.85 11.21
C ALA A 81 17.68 10.96 11.96
N ALA A 82 16.72 10.06 11.71
CA ALA A 82 15.43 10.02 12.39
C ALA A 82 15.57 9.65 13.88
N LEU A 83 16.49 8.76 14.21
CA LEU A 83 16.74 8.30 15.57
C LEU A 83 17.74 9.17 16.35
N GLY A 84 18.52 10.01 15.65
CA GLY A 84 19.49 10.93 16.25
C GLY A 84 20.84 10.29 16.59
N GLY A 85 21.20 9.18 15.95
CA GLY A 85 22.43 8.44 16.22
C GLY A 85 22.61 7.21 15.32
N PRO A 86 23.73 6.47 15.46
CA PRO A 86 24.00 5.29 14.66
C PRO A 86 23.03 4.15 15.00
N LEU A 87 22.58 3.39 14.00
CA LEU A 87 21.59 2.31 14.18
C LEU A 87 22.04 1.27 15.19
N GLU A 88 23.35 1.02 15.25
CA GLU A 88 24.00 0.11 16.17
C GLU A 88 23.75 0.47 17.64
N THR A 89 23.22 1.66 17.95
CA THR A 89 22.79 2.01 19.31
C THR A 89 21.57 1.19 19.75
N TRP A 90 20.66 0.87 18.83
CA TRP A 90 19.37 0.24 19.11
C TRP A 90 19.22 -1.15 18.48
N PHE A 91 19.91 -1.40 17.37
CA PHE A 91 19.73 -2.60 16.57
C PHE A 91 21.05 -3.34 16.29
N ASP A 92 20.97 -4.66 16.25
CA ASP A 92 21.99 -5.56 15.70
C ASP A 92 21.51 -6.10 14.34
N ASP A 93 22.43 -6.68 13.55
CA ASP A 93 22.14 -7.40 12.30
C ASP A 93 21.26 -6.63 11.27
N PHE A 94 21.42 -5.31 11.19
CA PHE A 94 20.74 -4.52 10.16
C PHE A 94 21.17 -4.95 8.75
N ASP A 95 20.19 -5.34 7.92
CA ASP A 95 20.43 -5.69 6.51
C ASP A 95 20.26 -4.45 5.61
N GLU A 96 21.35 -4.03 4.97
CA GLU A 96 21.32 -2.98 3.94
C GLU A 96 20.49 -3.40 2.71
N THR A 97 20.31 -4.69 2.47
CA THR A 97 19.40 -5.20 1.44
C THR A 97 17.97 -5.14 1.96
N PRO A 98 17.05 -4.40 1.31
CA PRO A 98 15.69 -4.31 1.79
C PRO A 98 14.96 -5.64 1.61
N LEU A 99 14.19 -6.02 2.63
CA LEU A 99 13.26 -7.15 2.61
C LEU A 99 12.14 -6.93 1.58
N ALA A 100 11.63 -5.70 1.51
CA ALA A 100 10.56 -5.32 0.60
C ALA A 100 10.68 -3.85 0.18
N SER A 101 10.12 -3.51 -0.97
CA SER A 101 10.14 -2.16 -1.51
C SER A 101 8.81 -1.81 -2.14
N ALA A 102 8.21 -0.70 -1.70
CA ALA A 102 6.92 -0.18 -2.12
C ALA A 102 7.05 1.23 -2.72
N SER A 103 5.95 1.80 -3.23
CA SER A 103 5.97 3.10 -3.93
C SER A 103 6.62 4.22 -3.15
N ILE A 104 6.31 4.36 -1.87
CA ILE A 104 6.73 5.50 -1.03
C ILE A 104 7.72 5.10 0.06
N ALA A 105 7.95 3.81 0.30
CA ALA A 105 8.78 3.33 1.40
C ALA A 105 9.51 2.04 1.03
N GLN A 106 10.54 1.69 1.80
CA GLN A 106 11.13 0.36 1.77
C GLN A 106 11.34 -0.18 3.18
N VAL A 107 11.42 -1.50 3.29
CA VAL A 107 11.44 -2.22 4.56
C VAL A 107 12.76 -2.96 4.68
N HIS A 108 13.47 -2.75 5.78
CA HIS A 108 14.70 -3.46 6.14
C HIS A 108 14.49 -4.32 7.36
N THR A 109 15.38 -5.29 7.59
CA THR A 109 15.34 -6.16 8.77
C THR A 109 16.48 -5.82 9.71
N ALA A 110 16.25 -6.01 11.00
CA ALA A 110 17.28 -5.97 12.03
C ALA A 110 16.80 -6.76 13.26
N THR A 111 17.60 -6.72 14.32
CA THR A 111 17.29 -7.31 15.62
C THR A 111 17.38 -6.24 16.70
N LEU A 112 16.45 -6.19 17.64
CA LEU A 112 16.53 -5.29 18.79
C LEU A 112 17.66 -5.69 19.73
N ARG A 113 18.52 -4.74 20.10
CA ARG A 113 19.65 -4.99 21.01
C ARG A 113 19.22 -5.34 22.43
N GLU A 114 18.12 -4.77 22.88
CA GLU A 114 17.67 -4.93 24.27
C GLU A 114 17.27 -6.37 24.61
N ASN A 115 16.63 -7.07 23.66
CA ASN A 115 15.99 -8.35 23.93
C ASN A 115 16.15 -9.41 22.81
N GLY A 116 16.82 -9.07 21.71
CA GLY A 116 17.05 -9.98 20.58
C GLY A 116 15.83 -10.23 19.69
N GLN A 117 14.75 -9.44 19.80
CA GLN A 117 13.57 -9.60 18.95
C GLN A 117 13.86 -9.18 17.51
N GLU A 118 13.42 -9.98 16.55
CA GLU A 118 13.50 -9.63 15.13
C GLU A 118 12.48 -8.55 14.78
N ILE A 119 12.94 -7.54 14.05
CA ILE A 119 12.13 -6.38 13.68
C ILE A 119 12.27 -6.03 12.20
N VAL A 120 11.34 -5.20 11.75
CA VAL A 120 11.43 -4.51 10.47
C VAL A 120 11.44 -3.00 10.66
N LEU A 121 12.20 -2.31 9.81
CA LEU A 121 12.29 -0.86 9.72
C LEU A 121 11.74 -0.41 8.37
N LYS A 122 10.54 0.18 8.37
CA LYS A 122 9.92 0.80 7.19
C LYS A 122 10.34 2.28 7.14
N VAL A 123 11.06 2.67 6.10
CA VAL A 123 11.56 4.04 5.90
C VAL A 123 10.99 4.65 4.62
N ILE A 124 10.56 5.91 4.69
CA ILE A 124 10.06 6.65 3.54
C ILE A 124 11.19 6.93 2.55
N ARG A 125 10.89 6.82 1.25
CA ARG A 125 11.83 7.11 0.17
C ARG A 125 12.36 8.56 0.26
N PRO A 126 13.66 8.76 0.08
CA PRO A 126 14.25 10.09 -0.02
C PRO A 126 13.60 10.87 -1.17
N ASP A 127 13.39 12.18 -0.93
CA ASP A 127 12.92 13.14 -1.94
C ASP A 127 11.60 12.77 -2.65
N ILE A 128 10.78 11.91 -2.05
CA ILE A 128 9.51 11.47 -2.65
C ILE A 128 8.45 12.59 -2.66
N LEU A 129 8.50 13.52 -1.69
CA LEU A 129 7.51 14.59 -1.56
C LEU A 129 7.50 15.53 -2.79
N PRO A 130 8.64 16.07 -3.27
CA PRO A 130 8.67 16.84 -4.53
C PRO A 130 8.12 16.07 -5.74
N VAL A 131 8.39 14.76 -5.83
CA VAL A 131 7.89 13.90 -6.91
C VAL A 131 6.36 13.81 -6.84
N ILE A 132 5.82 13.49 -5.67
CA ILE A 132 4.39 13.45 -5.40
C ILE A 132 3.72 14.78 -5.78
N GLN A 133 4.27 15.91 -5.35
CA GLN A 133 3.72 17.23 -5.65
C GLN A 133 3.68 17.53 -7.15
N ALA A 134 4.71 17.13 -7.90
CA ALA A 134 4.76 17.30 -9.35
C ALA A 134 3.69 16.46 -10.05
N ASP A 135 3.52 15.20 -9.66
CA ASP A 135 2.54 14.28 -10.22
C ASP A 135 1.10 14.69 -9.90
N ILE A 136 0.82 15.06 -8.65
CA ILE A 136 -0.51 15.56 -8.24
C ILE A 136 -0.87 16.82 -9.03
N LYS A 137 0.09 17.74 -9.24
CA LYS A 137 -0.13 18.93 -10.08
C LYS A 137 -0.48 18.57 -11.52
N LEU A 138 0.14 17.52 -12.08
CA LEU A 138 -0.22 17.00 -13.40
C LEU A 138 -1.63 16.38 -13.40
N MET A 139 -1.97 15.58 -12.38
CA MET A 139 -3.30 14.99 -12.21
C MET A 139 -4.38 16.08 -12.15
N TYR A 140 -4.19 17.16 -11.41
CA TYR A 140 -5.13 18.28 -11.36
C TYR A 140 -5.33 18.95 -12.72
N ARG A 141 -4.24 19.13 -13.50
CA ARG A 141 -4.35 19.68 -14.86
C ARG A 141 -5.18 18.76 -15.77
N MET A 142 -4.95 17.45 -15.69
CA MET A 142 -5.70 16.45 -16.45
C MET A 142 -7.18 16.38 -16.01
N ALA A 143 -7.45 16.36 -14.71
CA ALA A 143 -8.80 16.37 -14.15
C ALA A 143 -9.59 17.62 -14.57
N SER A 144 -8.95 18.80 -14.55
CA SER A 144 -9.55 20.05 -15.01
C SER A 144 -9.90 20.01 -16.50
N LEU A 145 -8.99 19.47 -17.33
CA LEU A 145 -9.23 19.30 -18.76
C LEU A 145 -10.39 18.33 -19.03
N LEU A 146 -10.42 17.20 -18.33
CA LEU A 146 -11.48 16.18 -18.43
C LEU A 146 -12.85 16.79 -18.09
N ALA A 147 -12.95 17.51 -16.98
CA ALA A 147 -14.20 18.16 -16.53
C ALA A 147 -14.71 19.25 -17.50
N LYS A 148 -13.80 19.88 -18.26
CA LYS A 148 -14.14 20.87 -19.29
C LYS A 148 -14.55 20.23 -20.60
N MET A 149 -13.85 19.18 -21.03
CA MET A 149 -14.05 18.56 -22.35
C MET A 149 -15.18 17.53 -22.41
N LEU A 150 -15.51 16.89 -21.28
CA LEU A 150 -16.49 15.80 -21.21
C LEU A 150 -17.58 16.16 -20.19
N PRO A 151 -18.74 16.66 -20.62
CA PRO A 151 -19.84 17.00 -19.72
C PRO A 151 -20.29 15.82 -18.84
N GLU A 152 -20.26 14.60 -19.39
CA GLU A 152 -20.55 13.36 -18.66
C GLU A 152 -19.54 13.08 -17.55
N ALA A 153 -18.27 13.47 -17.74
CA ALA A 153 -17.22 13.31 -16.74
C ALA A 153 -17.38 14.26 -15.54
N ARG A 154 -18.21 15.30 -15.61
CA ARG A 154 -18.50 16.15 -14.44
C ARG A 154 -19.20 15.37 -13.34
N ARG A 155 -19.97 14.33 -13.68
CA ARG A 155 -20.59 13.42 -12.70
C ARG A 155 -19.57 12.61 -11.92
N LEU A 156 -18.39 12.38 -12.50
CA LEU A 156 -17.27 11.68 -11.86
C LEU A 156 -16.51 12.56 -10.86
N ARG A 157 -16.79 13.88 -10.82
CA ARG A 157 -16.11 14.87 -9.96
C ARG A 157 -14.58 14.67 -9.94
N PRO A 158 -13.89 14.65 -11.12
CA PRO A 158 -12.50 14.21 -11.23
C PRO A 158 -11.52 15.05 -10.39
N MET A 159 -11.83 16.34 -10.18
CA MET A 159 -11.03 17.20 -9.30
C MET A 159 -11.07 16.75 -7.83
N GLU A 160 -12.18 16.18 -7.39
CA GLU A 160 -12.33 15.70 -6.03
C GLU A 160 -11.70 14.34 -5.85
N VAL A 161 -11.76 13.47 -6.87
CA VAL A 161 -11.00 12.23 -6.89
C VAL A 161 -9.51 12.50 -6.70
N VAL A 162 -8.96 13.49 -7.43
CA VAL A 162 -7.55 13.89 -7.26
C VAL A 162 -7.30 14.49 -5.87
N ARG A 163 -8.23 15.26 -5.32
CA ARG A 163 -8.09 15.84 -3.97
C ARG A 163 -8.07 14.78 -2.87
N GLU A 164 -9.00 13.82 -2.92
CA GLU A 164 -9.01 12.71 -1.97
C GLU A 164 -7.73 11.87 -2.11
N TYR A 165 -7.29 11.63 -3.35
CA TYR A 165 -6.04 10.93 -3.59
C TYR A 165 -4.82 11.65 -3.03
N GLU A 166 -4.70 12.96 -3.28
CA GLU A 166 -3.64 13.80 -2.72
C GLU A 166 -3.61 13.70 -1.19
N LYS A 167 -4.78 13.78 -0.55
CA LYS A 167 -4.89 13.65 0.90
C LYS A 167 -4.39 12.28 1.38
N THR A 168 -4.89 11.19 0.80
CA THR A 168 -4.46 9.84 1.17
C THR A 168 -2.95 9.66 0.99
N LEU A 169 -2.41 10.11 -0.14
CA LEU A 169 -0.99 9.95 -0.46
C LEU A 169 -0.08 10.76 0.48
N LEU A 170 -0.50 11.97 0.88
CA LEU A 170 0.23 12.78 1.85
C LEU A 170 0.12 12.22 3.27
N ASP A 171 -1.05 11.68 3.64
CA ASP A 171 -1.25 11.03 4.94
C ASP A 171 -0.29 9.84 5.12
N GLU A 172 -0.02 9.07 4.06
CA GLU A 172 0.91 7.95 4.10
C GLU A 172 2.39 8.34 4.27
N LEU A 173 2.75 9.61 4.03
CA LEU A 173 4.11 10.10 4.30
C LEU A 173 4.37 10.30 5.80
N ASN A 174 3.35 10.16 6.64
CA ASN A 174 3.49 10.16 8.09
C ASN A 174 3.21 8.76 8.66
N LEU A 175 4.26 7.98 8.80
CA LEU A 175 4.22 6.62 9.35
C LEU A 175 3.77 6.55 10.81
N MET A 176 3.72 7.67 11.54
CA MET A 176 3.11 7.70 12.88
C MET A 176 1.60 7.47 12.83
N ARG A 177 0.94 7.78 11.71
CA ARG A 177 -0.48 7.47 11.50
C ARG A 177 -0.68 5.96 11.39
N GLU A 178 0.15 5.30 10.57
CA GLU A 178 0.16 3.84 10.44
C GLU A 178 0.49 3.16 11.78
N ALA A 179 1.48 3.67 12.52
CA ALA A 179 1.82 3.21 13.87
C ALA A 179 0.61 3.28 14.82
N ALA A 180 -0.04 4.44 14.90
CA ALA A 180 -1.20 4.65 15.78
C ALA A 180 -2.37 3.74 15.41
N ASN A 181 -2.63 3.59 14.11
CA ASN A 181 -3.68 2.71 13.59
C ASN A 181 -3.40 1.24 13.94
N GLY A 182 -2.17 0.77 13.73
CA GLY A 182 -1.76 -0.60 14.07
C GLY A 182 -1.87 -0.89 15.56
N ILE A 183 -1.47 0.07 16.41
CA ILE A 183 -1.61 -0.05 17.87
C ILE A 183 -3.08 -0.14 18.28
N GLN A 184 -3.95 0.70 17.70
CA GLN A 184 -5.38 0.66 17.99
C GLN A 184 -6.01 -0.66 17.53
N LEU A 185 -5.68 -1.12 16.32
CA LEU A 185 -6.20 -2.38 15.80
C LEU A 185 -5.74 -3.58 16.64
N ARG A 186 -4.45 -3.60 17.04
CA ARG A 186 -3.92 -4.61 17.96
C ARG A 186 -4.69 -4.66 19.27
N ARG A 187 -4.93 -3.50 19.89
CA ARG A 187 -5.71 -3.40 21.15
C ARG A 187 -7.14 -3.93 21.01
N ASN A 188 -7.80 -3.66 19.87
CA ASN A 188 -9.14 -4.17 19.62
C ASN A 188 -9.21 -5.72 19.56
N PHE A 189 -8.08 -6.38 19.27
CA PHE A 189 -7.99 -7.83 19.10
C PHE A 189 -7.12 -8.53 20.16
N GLU A 190 -6.75 -7.85 21.25
CA GLU A 190 -5.90 -8.41 22.30
C GLU A 190 -6.45 -9.72 22.90
N ASP A 191 -7.77 -9.80 23.09
CA ASP A 191 -8.48 -10.98 23.59
C ASP A 191 -9.03 -11.90 22.48
N ASN A 192 -8.71 -11.63 21.21
CA ASN A 192 -9.27 -12.34 20.07
C ASN A 192 -8.17 -12.95 19.18
N PRO A 193 -7.94 -14.27 19.26
CA PRO A 193 -6.84 -14.92 18.56
C PRO A 193 -7.05 -15.00 17.03
N MET A 194 -8.19 -14.57 16.50
CA MET A 194 -8.45 -14.64 15.04
C MET A 194 -7.58 -13.67 14.23
N LEU A 195 -7.19 -12.52 14.81
CA LEU A 195 -6.37 -11.51 14.15
C LEU A 195 -5.18 -11.14 15.02
N TYR A 196 -4.00 -11.23 14.43
CA TYR A 196 -2.76 -10.71 14.96
C TYR A 196 -2.37 -9.43 14.21
N VAL A 197 -1.88 -8.45 14.95
CA VAL A 197 -1.28 -7.23 14.40
C VAL A 197 0.07 -7.07 15.07
N PRO A 198 1.18 -6.95 14.33
CA PRO A 198 2.52 -6.89 14.92
C PRO A 198 2.68 -5.75 15.92
N GLU A 199 3.53 -5.95 16.91
CA GLU A 199 3.87 -4.90 17.87
C GLU A 199 4.62 -3.75 17.20
N VAL A 200 4.26 -2.51 17.56
CA VAL A 200 4.92 -1.29 17.07
C VAL A 200 5.80 -0.71 18.17
N TYR A 201 7.08 -0.52 17.89
CA TYR A 201 8.05 0.08 18.80
C TYR A 201 8.00 1.60 18.67
N THR A 202 7.05 2.21 19.39
CA THR A 202 6.76 3.66 19.28
C THR A 202 7.94 4.56 19.61
N ASP A 203 8.74 4.22 20.62
CA ASP A 203 9.93 5.01 21.01
C ASP A 203 10.99 5.08 19.90
N LEU A 204 10.99 4.09 19.01
CA LEU A 204 11.89 3.94 17.87
C LEU A 204 11.23 4.34 16.54
N SER A 205 10.01 4.88 16.57
CA SER A 205 9.27 5.32 15.38
C SER A 205 9.19 6.84 15.28
N ARG A 206 9.14 7.36 14.05
CA ARG A 206 9.07 8.78 13.67
C ARG A 206 8.16 8.93 12.45
N GLU A 207 7.90 10.16 12.01
CA GLU A 207 7.05 10.41 10.84
C GLU A 207 7.55 9.70 9.56
N ASN A 208 8.87 9.54 9.40
CA ASN A 208 9.49 8.92 8.24
C ASN A 208 10.10 7.52 8.49
N LEU A 209 9.94 6.97 9.71
CA LEU A 209 10.48 5.68 10.11
C LEU A 209 9.48 4.94 11.02
N LEU A 210 9.04 3.76 10.62
CA LEU A 210 8.25 2.85 11.45
C LEU A 210 9.07 1.62 11.81
N VAL A 211 9.15 1.32 13.11
CA VAL A 211 9.80 0.12 13.62
C VAL A 211 8.74 -0.78 14.24
N MET A 212 8.64 -2.01 13.73
CA MET A 212 7.65 -2.98 14.20
C MET A 212 8.22 -4.39 14.21
N GLU A 213 7.55 -5.27 14.96
CA GLU A 213 7.86 -6.69 15.04
C GLU A 213 7.90 -7.33 13.64
N ARG A 214 8.89 -8.18 13.41
CA ARG A 214 8.97 -8.99 12.20
C ARG A 214 8.04 -10.18 12.32
N ILE A 215 7.16 -10.36 11.34
CA ILE A 215 6.28 -11.52 11.25
C ILE A 215 6.72 -12.50 10.17
N TYR A 216 6.31 -13.75 10.36
CA TYR A 216 6.46 -14.81 9.39
C TYR A 216 5.09 -15.43 9.12
N GLY A 217 4.72 -15.53 7.84
CA GLY A 217 3.40 -16.03 7.46
C GLY A 217 3.37 -16.49 6.02
N ILE A 218 2.22 -17.00 5.60
CA ILE A 218 1.90 -17.26 4.20
C ILE A 218 0.96 -16.15 3.74
N GLN A 219 1.29 -15.50 2.63
CA GLN A 219 0.43 -14.45 2.09
C GLN A 219 -0.94 -15.03 1.73
N VAL A 220 -2.03 -14.32 2.05
CA VAL A 220 -3.39 -14.86 1.86
C VAL A 220 -3.72 -15.17 0.39
N SER A 221 -3.06 -14.51 -0.56
CA SER A 221 -3.19 -14.78 -2.00
C SER A 221 -2.47 -16.05 -2.46
N ASP A 222 -1.53 -16.59 -1.67
CA ASP A 222 -0.79 -17.81 -2.02
C ASP A 222 -1.56 -19.05 -1.58
N VAL A 223 -2.63 -19.34 -2.32
CA VAL A 223 -3.54 -20.46 -2.05
C VAL A 223 -2.82 -21.80 -2.12
N GLU A 224 -1.84 -21.95 -3.01
CA GLU A 224 -1.07 -23.18 -3.14
C GLU A 224 -0.23 -23.45 -1.89
N ALA A 225 0.46 -22.42 -1.37
CA ALA A 225 1.21 -22.55 -0.12
C ALA A 225 0.29 -22.79 1.09
N LEU A 226 -0.89 -22.15 1.15
CA LEU A 226 -1.86 -22.38 2.22
C LEU A 226 -2.39 -23.83 2.24
N ILE A 227 -2.70 -24.38 1.05
CA ILE A 227 -3.10 -25.78 0.89
C ILE A 227 -1.95 -26.72 1.28
N ALA A 228 -0.72 -26.43 0.83
CA ALA A 228 0.46 -27.22 1.17
C ALA A 228 0.76 -27.20 2.68
N ASN A 229 0.47 -26.09 3.37
CA ASN A 229 0.55 -25.96 4.83
C ASN A 229 -0.57 -26.71 5.57
N GLY A 230 -1.57 -27.23 4.84
CA GLY A 230 -2.73 -27.91 5.43
C GLY A 230 -3.71 -26.96 6.12
N THR A 231 -3.73 -25.69 5.73
CA THR A 231 -4.59 -24.66 6.33
C THR A 231 -6.07 -25.00 6.12
N ASP A 232 -6.88 -24.90 7.17
CA ASP A 232 -8.34 -25.02 7.05
C ASP A 232 -8.89 -23.78 6.32
N MET A 233 -9.03 -23.92 5.00
CA MET A 233 -9.48 -22.84 4.12
C MET A 233 -10.92 -22.38 4.42
N LYS A 234 -11.75 -23.29 4.96
CA LYS A 234 -13.12 -22.96 5.31
C LYS A 234 -13.14 -22.07 6.55
N LEU A 235 -12.46 -22.49 7.61
CA LEU A 235 -12.36 -21.71 8.85
C LEU A 235 -11.61 -20.38 8.61
N LEU A 236 -10.57 -20.37 7.77
CA LEU A 236 -9.87 -19.16 7.36
C LEU A 236 -10.84 -18.12 6.76
N SER A 237 -11.73 -18.57 5.87
CA SER A 237 -12.71 -17.71 5.20
C SER A 237 -13.81 -17.23 6.17
N GLU A 238 -14.28 -18.08 7.07
CA GLU A 238 -15.24 -17.72 8.13
C GLU A 238 -14.65 -16.68 9.10
N ASN A 239 -13.38 -16.87 9.48
CA ASN A 239 -12.62 -15.91 10.29
C ASN A 239 -12.50 -14.56 9.59
N ALA A 240 -12.23 -14.52 8.28
CA ALA A 240 -12.13 -13.27 7.51
C ALA A 240 -13.38 -12.40 7.65
N VAL A 241 -14.55 -13.02 7.43
CA VAL A 241 -15.85 -12.33 7.52
C VAL A 241 -16.13 -11.87 8.95
N THR A 242 -15.80 -12.72 9.93
CA THR A 242 -15.99 -12.40 11.35
C THR A 242 -15.10 -11.25 11.80
N ILE A 243 -13.81 -11.27 11.41
CA ILE A 243 -12.84 -10.21 11.70
C ILE A 243 -13.31 -8.88 11.10
N PHE A 244 -13.72 -8.86 9.83
CA PHE A 244 -14.20 -7.64 9.17
C PHE A 244 -15.44 -7.06 9.87
N PHE A 245 -16.46 -7.88 10.14
CA PHE A 245 -17.68 -7.39 10.79
C PHE A 245 -17.46 -7.00 12.25
N THR A 246 -16.53 -7.67 12.94
CA THR A 246 -16.12 -7.27 14.29
C THR A 246 -15.53 -5.86 14.27
N GLN A 247 -14.58 -5.59 13.38
CA GLN A 247 -14.00 -4.26 13.23
C GLN A 247 -15.05 -3.18 12.90
N VAL A 248 -15.96 -3.47 11.97
CA VAL A 248 -16.98 -2.51 11.52
C VAL A 248 -18.04 -2.25 12.60
N PHE A 249 -18.61 -3.30 13.18
CA PHE A 249 -19.79 -3.16 14.05
C PHE A 249 -19.49 -3.08 15.54
N ARG A 250 -18.46 -3.79 16.02
CA ARG A 250 -18.08 -3.78 17.43
C ARG A 250 -17.13 -2.60 17.70
N ASP A 251 -16.10 -2.46 16.87
CA ASP A 251 -15.02 -1.51 17.14
C ASP A 251 -15.26 -0.14 16.52
N SER A 252 -16.10 -0.05 15.48
CA SER A 252 -16.23 1.15 14.64
C SER A 252 -14.85 1.66 14.18
N PHE A 253 -13.93 0.73 13.95
CA PHE A 253 -12.55 0.97 13.56
C PHE A 253 -12.09 -0.23 12.75
N PHE A 254 -11.89 -0.05 11.44
CA PHE A 254 -11.59 -1.16 10.54
C PHE A 254 -10.42 -0.86 9.60
N HIS A 255 -9.61 -1.89 9.36
CA HIS A 255 -8.56 -1.89 8.34
C HIS A 255 -9.20 -1.78 6.97
N ALA A 256 -9.05 -0.61 6.34
CA ALA A 256 -9.75 -0.28 5.10
C ALA A 256 -8.96 -0.70 3.85
N ASP A 257 -7.74 -1.21 4.01
CA ASP A 257 -6.88 -1.72 2.94
C ASP A 257 -6.45 -3.19 3.17
N MET A 258 -7.45 -4.08 3.25
CA MET A 258 -7.24 -5.54 3.34
C MET A 258 -6.82 -6.16 1.99
N HIS A 259 -6.02 -5.46 1.18
CA HIS A 259 -5.47 -6.00 -0.05
C HIS A 259 -4.64 -7.27 0.28
N PRO A 260 -4.64 -8.31 -0.59
CA PRO A 260 -3.91 -9.56 -0.29
C PRO A 260 -2.41 -9.39 -0.04
N GLY A 261 -1.82 -8.26 -0.42
CA GLY A 261 -0.44 -7.85 -0.08
C GLY A 261 -0.19 -7.59 1.41
N ASN A 262 -1.22 -7.15 2.13
CA ASN A 262 -1.10 -6.68 3.51
C ASN A 262 -1.56 -7.73 4.53
N ILE A 263 -1.95 -8.91 4.05
CA ILE A 263 -2.59 -9.93 4.87
C ILE A 263 -1.87 -11.26 4.74
N PHE A 264 -1.47 -11.80 5.88
CA PHE A 264 -0.78 -13.07 6.02
C PHE A 264 -1.56 -14.02 6.92
N VAL A 265 -1.24 -15.30 6.83
CA VAL A 265 -1.78 -16.35 7.67
C VAL A 265 -0.62 -16.98 8.43
N ALA A 266 -0.78 -17.11 9.74
CA ALA A 266 0.18 -17.78 10.62
C ALA A 266 0.37 -19.25 10.21
N ARG A 267 1.60 -19.76 10.28
CA ARG A 267 1.96 -21.10 9.80
C ARG A 267 1.73 -22.18 10.84
N GLU A 268 1.73 -21.81 12.11
CA GLU A 268 1.92 -22.67 13.27
C GLU A 268 0.71 -23.55 13.53
N ASN A 269 -0.51 -22.99 13.36
CA ASN A 269 -1.77 -23.65 13.68
C ASN A 269 -2.71 -23.69 12.47
N PRO A 270 -2.41 -24.49 11.44
CA PRO A 270 -3.18 -24.48 10.19
C PRO A 270 -4.66 -24.87 10.36
N GLN A 271 -5.00 -25.65 11.40
CA GLN A 271 -6.39 -26.05 11.70
C GLN A 271 -7.18 -25.01 12.50
N ASN A 272 -6.52 -23.98 13.02
CA ASN A 272 -7.14 -22.81 13.63
C ASN A 272 -6.42 -21.55 13.12
N PRO A 273 -6.62 -21.20 11.84
CA PRO A 273 -5.79 -20.22 11.16
C PRO A 273 -6.00 -18.82 11.73
N GLN A 274 -4.88 -18.20 12.12
CA GLN A 274 -4.84 -16.82 12.57
C GLN A 274 -4.45 -15.91 11.40
N TRP A 275 -5.23 -14.86 11.20
CA TRP A 275 -4.92 -13.78 10.26
C TRP A 275 -3.86 -12.87 10.87
N ILE A 276 -2.95 -12.36 10.07
CA ILE A 276 -1.96 -11.36 10.45
C ILE A 276 -2.17 -10.16 9.53
N ALA A 277 -2.51 -9.00 10.10
CA ALA A 277 -2.68 -7.75 9.34
C ALA A 277 -1.44 -6.87 9.43
N LEU A 278 -0.98 -6.40 8.26
CA LEU A 278 0.08 -5.42 8.07
C LEU A 278 -0.46 -4.17 7.37
N ASP A 279 0.38 -3.15 7.26
CA ASP A 279 0.09 -1.88 6.58
C ASP A 279 -1.26 -1.27 7.00
N CYS A 280 -1.30 -0.77 8.23
CA CYS A 280 -2.47 -0.08 8.78
C CYS A 280 -2.53 1.40 8.36
N GLY A 281 -1.96 1.77 7.20
CA GLY A 281 -1.94 3.15 6.71
C GLY A 281 -3.33 3.72 6.43
N ILE A 282 -4.28 2.85 6.03
CA ILE A 282 -5.66 3.23 5.69
C ILE A 282 -6.63 2.49 6.62
N VAL A 283 -7.36 3.27 7.42
CA VAL A 283 -8.42 2.76 8.31
C VAL A 283 -9.70 3.57 8.12
N GLY A 284 -10.84 2.93 8.39
CA GLY A 284 -12.14 3.58 8.48
C GLY A 284 -12.60 3.67 9.93
N THR A 285 -13.28 4.78 10.26
CA THR A 285 -13.86 5.10 11.57
C THR A 285 -15.24 5.72 11.40
#